data_AF-A0A7K3E429-F1
#
_entry.id   AF-A0A7K3E429-F1
#
_cell.length_a   1.000
_cell.length_b   1.000
_cell.length_c   1.000
_cell.angle_alpha   90.00
_cell.angle_beta   90.00
_cell.angle_gamma   90.00
#
_symmetry.space_group_name_H-M   'P 1'
#
loop_
_entity.id
_entity.type
_entity.pdbx_description
1 polymer ?
#
loop_
_entity_poly.entity_id
_entity_poly.type
_entity_poly.pdbx_seq_one_letter_code
_entity_poly.pdbx_strand_id
1 'polypeptide(L)'
;MRFRHPDGTAVHLGYCSNVHQAEDLDGVLAQLAGHAEPVRERLGVDRLGIGLWLARDVVTELVALPGELKRLRDELAARGLETVTLNAFPYAGFHREVVKKDVYLPDWADEARLSHTLDCARLLAALLPDDAARGSVSTLPLAWRTPWPPDRADTARRALDRLTAGLAEVEADTGRRIRVGFEPEPGCVVETTAQAVRELRGLDPERLGVCLDACHLAVQFEEPGAALRRLADGGLPVVKLQASCAVEAADPADPAAHAALRRLAEPRFLHQTRTATRQEAPDVRGVDDLPDALDGGLPTDTGPWRVHFHAPLHADPEPPLRTTADQLTQVLAGLLGGASADCDHIEVETYTWSVLPEPPTDLPGGIAAELAWARDRLTGLGLEEDHK
;
A
#
# COMPACT_ATOMS: atom_id res chain seq x y z
N MET A 1 -7.87 -14.34 1.05
CA MET A 1 -9.09 -14.76 0.31
C MET A 1 -8.79 -14.66 -1.16
N ARG A 2 -9.41 -15.52 -1.95
CA ARG A 2 -9.27 -15.53 -3.40
C ARG A 2 -10.64 -15.35 -4.02
N PHE A 3 -10.67 -14.68 -5.16
CA PHE A 3 -11.86 -14.42 -5.93
C PHE A 3 -11.59 -14.73 -7.38
N ARG A 4 -12.65 -14.96 -8.14
CA ARG A 4 -12.61 -15.14 -9.58
C ARG A 4 -13.41 -14.02 -10.22
N HIS A 5 -12.73 -13.19 -11.00
CA HIS A 5 -13.38 -12.21 -11.83
C HIS A 5 -14.10 -12.89 -13.02
N PRO A 6 -15.18 -12.31 -13.57
CA PRO A 6 -15.93 -12.91 -14.70
C PRO A 6 -15.09 -13.22 -15.95
N ASP A 7 -13.94 -12.57 -16.15
CA ASP A 7 -12.98 -12.88 -17.22
C ASP A 7 -12.11 -14.13 -16.94
N GLY A 8 -12.24 -14.72 -15.75
CA GLY A 8 -11.48 -15.88 -15.28
C GLY A 8 -10.24 -15.55 -14.46
N THR A 9 -9.86 -14.26 -14.33
CA THR A 9 -8.71 -13.82 -13.56
C THR A 9 -8.89 -14.12 -12.08
N ALA A 10 -7.88 -14.72 -11.45
CA ALA A 10 -7.83 -14.91 -10.01
C ALA A 10 -7.42 -13.59 -9.35
N VAL A 11 -8.22 -13.10 -8.41
CA VAL A 11 -7.98 -11.87 -7.64
C VAL A 11 -7.72 -12.25 -6.19
N HIS A 12 -6.59 -11.81 -5.66
CA HIS A 12 -6.17 -12.07 -4.28
C HIS A 12 -6.55 -10.87 -3.40
N LEU A 13 -7.24 -11.14 -2.30
CA LEU A 13 -7.54 -10.17 -1.24
C LEU A 13 -6.85 -10.60 0.05
N GLY A 14 -5.99 -9.73 0.56
CA GLY A 14 -5.31 -9.90 1.83
C GLY A 14 -5.17 -8.59 2.58
N TYR A 15 -4.43 -8.61 3.69
CA TYR A 15 -4.03 -7.39 4.39
C TYR A 15 -2.50 -7.35 4.57
N CYS A 16 -1.95 -6.15 4.72
CA CYS A 16 -0.52 -5.97 4.90
C CYS A 16 -0.10 -6.24 6.36
N SER A 17 0.97 -6.99 6.57
CA SER A 17 1.52 -7.23 7.90
C SER A 17 2.28 -6.04 8.47
N ASN A 18 2.45 -4.93 7.73
CA ASN A 18 3.12 -3.72 8.23
C ASN A 18 2.40 -3.07 9.41
N VAL A 19 1.12 -3.37 9.64
CA VAL A 19 0.38 -2.97 10.85
C VAL A 19 0.96 -3.59 12.12
N HIS A 20 1.65 -4.72 12.00
CA HIS A 20 2.21 -5.47 13.11
C HIS A 20 3.70 -5.14 13.25
N GLN A 21 4.14 -4.95 14.48
CA GLN A 21 5.53 -4.66 14.77
C GLN A 21 6.35 -5.97 14.82
N ALA A 22 7.24 -6.16 13.85
CA ALA A 22 8.22 -7.24 13.85
C ALA A 22 9.53 -6.81 13.17
N GLU A 23 10.64 -6.86 13.91
CA GLU A 23 11.97 -6.49 13.40
C GLU A 23 12.91 -7.70 13.27
N ASP A 24 12.50 -8.89 13.73
CA ASP A 24 13.19 -10.16 13.58
C ASP A 24 12.23 -11.28 13.11
N LEU A 25 12.78 -12.41 12.66
CA LEU A 25 11.97 -13.50 12.14
C LEU A 25 11.03 -14.12 13.18
N ASP A 26 11.48 -14.28 14.43
CA ASP A 26 10.64 -14.83 15.49
C ASP A 26 9.42 -13.93 15.78
N GLY A 27 9.60 -12.61 15.76
CA GLY A 27 8.52 -11.62 15.81
C GLY A 27 7.59 -11.74 14.61
N VAL A 28 8.13 -11.93 13.41
CA VAL A 28 7.34 -12.17 12.20
C VAL A 28 6.48 -13.44 12.33
N LEU A 29 7.01 -14.52 12.91
CA LEU A 29 6.24 -15.74 13.11
C LEU A 29 5.19 -15.59 14.22
N ALA A 30 5.53 -14.86 15.29
CA ALA A 30 4.63 -14.59 16.40
C ALA A 30 3.41 -13.78 15.95
N GLN A 31 3.56 -12.76 15.09
CA GLN A 31 2.42 -11.99 14.56
C GLN A 31 1.51 -12.82 13.64
N LEU A 32 2.05 -13.82 12.92
CA LEU A 32 1.21 -14.73 12.12
C LEU A 32 0.26 -15.51 13.02
N ALA A 33 0.76 -16.02 14.15
CA ALA A 33 -0.04 -16.75 15.13
C ALA A 33 -0.97 -15.82 15.94
N GLY A 34 -0.45 -14.68 16.40
CA GLY A 34 -1.17 -13.78 17.30
C GLY A 34 -2.22 -12.89 16.62
N HIS A 35 -2.10 -12.69 15.30
CA HIS A 35 -2.98 -11.78 14.57
C HIS A 35 -3.53 -12.40 13.28
N ALA A 36 -2.69 -12.86 12.36
CA ALA A 36 -3.16 -13.29 11.03
C ALA A 36 -4.07 -14.52 11.08
N GLU A 37 -3.71 -15.52 11.88
CA GLU A 37 -4.53 -16.71 12.11
C GLU A 37 -5.88 -16.37 12.78
N PRO A 38 -5.94 -15.58 13.87
CA PRO A 38 -7.21 -15.09 14.42
C PRO A 38 -8.08 -14.30 13.42
N VAL A 39 -7.48 -13.48 12.55
CA VAL A 39 -8.22 -12.78 11.48
C VAL A 39 -8.87 -13.80 10.54
N ARG A 40 -8.10 -14.80 10.09
CA ARG A 40 -8.58 -15.88 9.21
C ARG A 40 -9.75 -16.64 9.86
N GLU A 41 -9.60 -17.04 11.12
CA GLU A 41 -10.62 -17.77 11.87
C GLU A 41 -11.92 -16.97 12.00
N ARG A 42 -11.83 -15.66 12.27
CA ARG A 42 -12.99 -14.77 12.40
C ARG A 42 -13.72 -14.55 11.08
N LEU A 43 -12.99 -14.49 9.98
CA LEU A 43 -13.56 -14.45 8.64
C LEU A 43 -14.21 -15.78 8.24
N GLY A 44 -13.86 -16.87 8.93
CA GLY A 44 -14.36 -18.21 8.63
C GLY A 44 -13.85 -18.74 7.29
N VAL A 45 -12.64 -18.34 6.88
CA VAL A 45 -12.06 -18.73 5.59
C VAL A 45 -10.94 -19.77 5.77
N ASP A 46 -10.85 -20.72 4.84
CA ASP A 46 -9.80 -21.74 4.89
C ASP A 46 -8.41 -21.15 4.65
N ARG A 47 -8.33 -20.14 3.76
CA ARG A 47 -7.09 -19.47 3.40
C ARG A 47 -7.20 -17.95 3.39
N LEU A 48 -6.28 -17.30 4.09
CA LEU A 48 -6.16 -15.83 4.12
C LEU A 48 -4.86 -15.39 3.42
N GLY A 49 -4.96 -14.36 2.58
CA GLY A 49 -3.80 -13.73 1.98
C GLY A 49 -3.20 -12.74 2.97
N ILE A 50 -1.88 -12.76 3.12
CA ILE A 50 -1.12 -11.79 3.89
C ILE A 50 0.00 -11.23 3.03
N GLY A 51 0.00 -9.91 2.88
CA GLY A 51 1.11 -9.19 2.30
C GLY A 51 2.19 -9.00 3.36
N LEU A 52 3.38 -9.57 3.19
CA LEU A 52 4.39 -9.45 4.23
C LEU A 52 5.19 -8.16 4.06
N TRP A 53 5.29 -7.42 5.15
CA TRP A 53 6.38 -6.49 5.37
C TRP A 53 7.44 -7.17 6.23
N LEU A 54 8.69 -7.11 5.76
CA LEU A 54 9.85 -7.71 6.42
C LEU A 54 10.94 -6.65 6.49
N ALA A 55 11.42 -6.34 7.69
CA ALA A 55 12.57 -5.45 7.87
C ALA A 55 13.79 -5.99 7.10
N ARG A 56 14.69 -5.10 6.65
CA ARG A 56 15.87 -5.47 5.84
C ARG A 56 16.68 -6.61 6.44
N ASP A 57 16.86 -6.63 7.76
CA ASP A 57 17.66 -7.65 8.43
C ASP A 57 17.01 -9.04 8.34
N VAL A 58 15.68 -9.10 8.48
CA VAL A 58 14.88 -10.33 8.26
C VAL A 58 14.98 -10.79 6.80
N VAL A 59 14.86 -9.86 5.83
CA VAL A 59 15.05 -10.20 4.41
C VAL A 59 16.43 -10.77 4.15
N THR A 60 17.47 -10.16 4.73
CA THR A 60 18.86 -10.60 4.58
C THR A 60 19.05 -12.01 5.19
N GLU A 61 18.50 -12.25 6.38
CA GLU A 61 18.53 -13.54 7.06
C GLU A 61 17.86 -14.63 6.22
N LEU A 62 16.64 -14.38 5.72
CA LEU A 62 15.87 -15.35 4.94
C LEU A 62 16.54 -15.68 3.59
N VAL A 63 17.20 -14.71 2.96
CA VAL A 63 18.00 -14.95 1.74
C VAL A 63 19.23 -15.80 2.04
N ALA A 64 19.91 -15.54 3.16
CA ALA A 64 21.14 -16.24 3.53
C ALA A 64 20.89 -17.66 4.08
N LEU A 65 19.74 -17.90 4.70
CA LEU A 65 19.44 -19.13 5.46
C LEU A 65 18.20 -19.84 4.88
N PRO A 66 18.36 -20.80 3.96
CA PRO A 66 17.23 -21.55 3.39
C PRO A 66 16.37 -22.30 4.42
N GLY A 67 16.96 -22.66 5.57
CA GLY A 67 16.24 -23.26 6.69
C GLY A 67 15.20 -22.32 7.30
N GLU A 68 15.53 -21.06 7.46
CA GLU A 68 14.62 -20.04 8.01
C GLU A 68 13.54 -19.64 7.00
N LEU A 69 13.87 -19.58 5.71
CA LEU A 69 12.86 -19.42 4.67
C LEU A 69 11.87 -20.59 4.63
N LYS A 70 12.37 -21.82 4.74
CA LYS A 70 11.50 -23.00 4.86
C LYS A 70 10.63 -22.90 6.11
N ARG A 71 11.18 -22.47 7.25
CA ARG A 71 10.42 -22.26 8.49
C ARG A 71 9.30 -21.25 8.29
N LEU A 72 9.57 -20.08 7.71
CA LEU A 72 8.53 -19.09 7.39
C LEU A 72 7.42 -19.68 6.51
N ARG A 73 7.78 -20.40 5.45
CA ARG A 73 6.82 -21.06 4.56
C ARG A 73 5.95 -22.08 5.28
N ASP A 74 6.57 -22.93 6.11
CA ASP A 74 5.86 -23.96 6.87
C ASP A 74 4.89 -23.33 7.89
N GLU A 75 5.29 -22.22 8.52
CA GLU A 75 4.45 -21.49 9.49
C GLU A 75 3.27 -20.76 8.82
N LEU A 76 3.44 -20.21 7.62
CA LEU A 76 2.34 -19.68 6.80
C LEU A 76 1.35 -20.81 6.47
N ALA A 77 1.84 -21.94 5.95
CA ALA A 77 1.01 -23.06 5.55
C ALA A 77 0.24 -23.67 6.74
N ALA A 78 0.90 -23.85 7.89
CA ALA A 78 0.29 -24.41 9.10
C ALA A 78 -0.92 -23.59 9.60
N ARG A 79 -0.97 -22.30 9.27
CA ARG A 79 -2.01 -21.35 9.71
C ARG A 79 -3.05 -21.04 8.65
N GLY A 80 -3.01 -21.70 7.49
CA GLY A 80 -3.88 -21.37 6.36
C GLY A 80 -3.62 -19.97 5.81
N LEU A 81 -2.36 -19.54 5.78
CA LEU A 81 -1.95 -18.26 5.24
C LEU A 81 -1.19 -18.45 3.92
N GLU A 82 -1.35 -17.50 3.00
CA GLU A 82 -0.56 -17.42 1.78
C GLU A 82 -0.03 -16.02 1.54
N THR A 83 1.05 -15.90 0.78
CA THR A 83 1.59 -14.60 0.39
C THR A 83 1.80 -14.54 -1.12
N VAL A 84 1.15 -13.57 -1.76
CA VAL A 84 1.35 -13.24 -3.18
C VAL A 84 1.98 -11.86 -3.36
N THR A 85 2.22 -11.16 -2.25
CA THR A 85 2.76 -9.82 -2.29
C THR A 85 3.64 -9.51 -1.09
N LEU A 86 4.65 -8.68 -1.30
CA LEU A 86 5.46 -8.07 -0.24
C LEU A 86 5.35 -6.55 -0.29
N ASN A 87 5.42 -5.91 0.88
CA ASN A 87 5.67 -4.48 0.97
C ASN A 87 7.16 -4.25 1.26
N ALA A 88 7.90 -3.78 0.25
CA ALA A 88 9.32 -3.44 0.35
C ALA A 88 9.54 -1.93 0.45
N PHE A 89 8.49 -1.13 0.72
CA PHE A 89 8.64 0.31 0.88
C PHE A 89 9.31 0.63 2.23
N PRO A 90 8.72 0.39 3.42
CA PRO A 90 9.46 0.63 4.65
C PRO A 90 10.67 -0.30 4.74
N TYR A 91 11.86 0.27 4.84
CA TYR A 91 13.10 -0.51 4.76
C TYR A 91 13.43 -1.23 6.08
N ALA A 92 13.25 -0.54 7.21
CA ALA A 92 13.42 -1.05 8.57
C ALA A 92 12.82 -0.05 9.57
N GLY A 93 12.54 -0.47 10.81
CA GLY A 93 12.19 0.49 11.87
C GLY A 93 10.85 1.20 11.68
N PHE A 94 9.90 0.62 10.96
CA PHE A 94 8.61 1.25 10.63
C PHE A 94 7.73 1.54 11.86
N HIS A 95 8.03 0.90 12.98
CA HIS A 95 7.33 1.08 14.26
C HIS A 95 8.16 1.83 15.32
N ARG A 96 9.24 2.52 14.91
CA ARG A 96 9.98 3.42 15.80
C ARG A 96 9.05 4.52 16.32
N GLU A 97 9.43 5.13 17.44
CA GLU A 97 8.66 6.24 18.04
C GLU A 97 8.51 7.42 17.07
N VAL A 98 9.54 7.68 16.26
CA VAL A 98 9.54 8.69 15.19
C VAL A 98 10.07 8.02 13.93
N VAL A 99 9.27 8.09 12.85
CA VAL A 99 9.61 7.56 11.53
C VAL A 99 9.73 8.71 10.53
N LYS A 100 8.68 9.53 10.43
CA LYS A 100 8.60 10.75 9.59
C LYS A 100 9.27 10.55 8.21
N LYS A 101 10.31 11.32 7.89
CA LYS A 101 11.00 11.25 6.58
C LYS A 101 11.99 10.10 6.45
N ASP A 102 12.32 9.40 7.53
CA ASP A 102 13.31 8.32 7.49
C ASP A 102 12.78 7.08 6.76
N VAL A 103 11.45 6.91 6.65
CA VAL A 103 10.83 5.80 5.91
C VAL A 103 11.16 5.81 4.41
N TYR A 104 11.47 6.99 3.86
CA TYR A 104 11.82 7.17 2.45
C TYR A 104 13.29 6.81 2.15
N LEU A 105 14.06 6.44 3.17
CA LEU A 105 15.47 6.06 3.02
C LEU A 105 15.64 4.54 3.23
N PRO A 106 16.53 3.88 2.45
CA PRO A 106 17.23 4.40 1.27
C PRO A 106 16.27 4.71 0.11
N ASP A 107 16.63 5.64 -0.77
CA ASP A 107 15.83 5.96 -1.96
C ASP A 107 16.33 5.24 -3.22
N TRP A 108 15.67 5.40 -4.37
CA TRP A 108 16.04 4.68 -5.60
C TRP A 108 17.38 5.08 -6.22
N ALA A 109 17.98 6.20 -5.80
CA ALA A 109 19.35 6.53 -6.17
C ALA A 109 20.40 5.80 -5.31
N ASP A 110 19.99 5.11 -4.24
CA ASP A 110 20.87 4.33 -3.38
C ASP A 110 20.82 2.83 -3.76
N GLU A 111 22.00 2.21 -3.91
CA GLU A 111 22.14 0.79 -4.29
C GLU A 111 21.40 -0.18 -3.33
N ALA A 112 21.27 0.22 -2.06
CA ALA A 112 20.59 -0.55 -1.04
C ALA A 112 19.10 -0.77 -1.37
N ARG A 113 18.43 0.19 -2.00
CA ARG A 113 17.01 0.08 -2.38
C ARG A 113 16.81 -0.96 -3.48
N LEU A 114 17.65 -0.93 -4.52
CA LEU A 114 17.62 -1.92 -5.59
C LEU A 114 17.88 -3.33 -5.04
N SER A 115 18.95 -3.48 -4.25
CA SER A 115 19.33 -4.76 -3.66
C SER A 115 18.22 -5.33 -2.78
N HIS A 116 17.61 -4.50 -1.92
CA HIS A 116 16.49 -4.93 -1.08
C HIS A 116 15.26 -5.33 -1.87
N THR A 117 14.89 -4.56 -2.90
CA THR A 117 13.73 -4.88 -3.74
C THR A 117 13.91 -6.21 -4.49
N LEU A 118 15.12 -6.48 -5.01
CA LEU A 118 15.44 -7.75 -5.66
C LEU A 118 15.47 -8.94 -4.67
N ASP A 119 15.97 -8.73 -3.46
CA ASP A 119 15.94 -9.75 -2.41
C ASP A 119 14.49 -10.11 -2.03
N CYS A 120 13.64 -9.09 -1.86
CA CYS A 120 12.20 -9.30 -1.66
C CYS A 120 11.57 -10.07 -2.83
N ALA A 121 11.91 -9.75 -4.09
CA ALA A 121 11.41 -10.49 -5.24
C ALA A 121 11.83 -11.97 -5.23
N ARG A 122 13.09 -12.28 -4.87
CA ARG A 122 13.58 -13.67 -4.75
C ARG A 122 12.87 -14.42 -3.63
N LEU A 123 12.68 -13.80 -2.47
CA LEU A 123 11.94 -14.39 -1.37
C LEU A 123 10.49 -14.66 -1.76
N LEU A 124 9.81 -13.70 -2.38
CA LEU A 124 8.44 -13.87 -2.83
C LEU A 124 8.31 -15.01 -3.84
N ALA A 125 9.23 -15.11 -4.81
CA ALA A 125 9.24 -16.22 -5.76
C ALA A 125 9.27 -17.61 -5.09
N ALA A 126 9.99 -17.74 -3.96
CA ALA A 126 10.06 -18.97 -3.18
C ALA A 126 8.86 -19.21 -2.25
N LEU A 127 8.11 -18.15 -1.92
CA LEU A 127 6.92 -18.19 -1.05
C LEU A 127 5.60 -18.29 -1.82
N LEU A 128 5.60 -17.95 -3.12
CA LEU A 128 4.39 -17.94 -3.94
C LEU A 128 3.68 -19.31 -3.95
N PRO A 129 2.35 -19.33 -3.76
CA PRO A 129 1.55 -20.50 -4.05
C PRO A 129 1.79 -21.05 -5.46
N ASP A 130 1.74 -22.37 -5.62
CA ASP A 130 2.02 -23.04 -6.90
C ASP A 130 1.12 -22.61 -8.04
N ASP A 131 -0.11 -22.24 -7.72
CA ASP A 131 -1.13 -21.80 -8.64
C ASP A 131 -1.21 -20.27 -8.82
N ALA A 132 -0.39 -19.50 -8.11
CA ALA A 132 -0.32 -18.06 -8.31
C ALA A 132 0.31 -17.73 -9.66
N ALA A 133 -0.39 -16.94 -10.48
CA ALA A 133 0.10 -16.55 -11.80
C ALA A 133 1.36 -15.67 -11.73
N ARG A 134 1.47 -14.85 -10.68
CA ARG A 134 2.56 -13.90 -10.43
C ARG A 134 2.55 -13.42 -8.98
N GLY A 135 3.66 -12.81 -8.56
CA GLY A 135 3.80 -12.06 -7.30
C GLY A 135 3.93 -10.56 -7.54
N SER A 136 3.63 -9.74 -6.52
CA SER A 136 3.91 -8.29 -6.53
C SER A 136 4.77 -7.83 -5.36
N VAL A 137 5.62 -6.83 -5.58
CA VAL A 137 6.35 -6.14 -4.52
C VAL A 137 6.03 -4.64 -4.62
N SER A 138 5.49 -4.03 -3.57
CA SER A 138 5.36 -2.57 -3.50
C SER A 138 6.65 -1.93 -3.00
N THR A 139 6.93 -0.71 -3.46
CA THR A 139 8.14 0.04 -3.10
C THR A 139 7.86 1.55 -3.17
N LEU A 140 8.71 2.34 -2.52
CA LEU A 140 8.59 3.80 -2.53
C LEU A 140 8.59 4.35 -3.98
N PRO A 141 7.98 5.52 -4.21
CA PRO A 141 7.77 6.04 -5.55
C PRO A 141 9.08 6.26 -6.32
N LEU A 142 10.02 6.99 -5.72
CA LEU A 142 11.40 7.19 -6.18
C LEU A 142 12.25 7.68 -4.99
N ALA A 143 11.83 8.81 -4.42
CA ALA A 143 12.42 9.46 -3.26
C ALA A 143 11.47 10.54 -2.71
N TRP A 144 11.82 11.12 -1.57
CA TRP A 144 11.24 12.39 -1.13
C TRP A 144 11.61 13.53 -2.10
N ARG A 145 10.71 14.50 -2.33
CA ARG A 145 10.91 15.51 -3.39
C ARG A 145 12.08 16.47 -3.19
N THR A 146 12.56 16.62 -1.96
CA THR A 146 13.63 17.58 -1.62
C THR A 146 14.63 16.98 -0.63
N PRO A 147 15.93 16.87 -0.97
CA PRO A 147 16.54 17.23 -2.25
C PRO A 147 16.34 16.16 -3.35
N TRP A 148 16.12 16.58 -4.60
CA TRP A 148 16.07 15.67 -5.76
C TRP A 148 16.76 16.26 -7.00
N PRO A 149 18.10 16.34 -7.00
CA PRO A 149 18.86 16.91 -8.11
C PRO A 149 18.93 15.93 -9.31
N PRO A 150 19.19 16.44 -10.54
CA PRO A 150 19.17 15.63 -11.77
C PRO A 150 20.07 14.39 -11.77
N ASP A 151 21.23 14.45 -11.13
CA ASP A 151 22.18 13.36 -10.97
C ASP A 151 21.64 12.21 -10.09
N ARG A 152 20.85 12.50 -9.06
CA ARG A 152 20.10 11.47 -8.31
C ARG A 152 19.00 10.87 -9.18
N ALA A 153 18.25 11.68 -9.93
CA ALA A 153 17.22 11.19 -10.83
C ALA A 153 17.78 10.24 -11.91
N ASP A 154 18.93 10.57 -12.50
CA ASP A 154 19.63 9.72 -13.47
C ASP A 154 20.12 8.41 -12.84
N THR A 155 20.57 8.46 -11.58
CA THR A 155 21.00 7.27 -10.84
C THR A 155 19.82 6.35 -10.54
N ALA A 156 18.70 6.91 -10.08
CA ALA A 156 17.46 6.17 -9.88
C ALA A 156 16.97 5.52 -11.18
N ARG A 157 17.01 6.24 -12.31
CA ARG A 157 16.64 5.66 -13.62
C ARG A 157 17.47 4.41 -13.96
N ARG A 158 18.80 4.50 -13.82
CA ARG A 158 19.70 3.35 -14.06
C ARG A 158 19.41 2.19 -13.09
N ALA A 159 19.02 2.48 -11.85
CA ALA A 159 18.60 1.45 -10.91
C ALA A 159 17.30 0.75 -11.36
N LEU A 160 16.35 1.46 -11.97
CA LEU A 160 15.12 0.86 -12.51
C LEU A 160 15.39 -0.03 -13.74
N ASP A 161 16.33 0.35 -14.60
CA ASP A 161 16.77 -0.50 -15.71
C ASP A 161 17.38 -1.81 -15.19
N ARG A 162 18.21 -1.71 -14.15
CA ARG A 162 18.82 -2.87 -13.47
C ARG A 162 17.79 -3.70 -12.70
N LEU A 163 16.77 -3.08 -12.13
CA LEU A 163 15.65 -3.79 -11.51
C LEU A 163 14.93 -4.66 -12.54
N THR A 164 14.65 -4.12 -13.72
CA THR A 164 14.01 -4.86 -14.82
C THR A 164 14.83 -6.10 -15.19
N ALA A 165 16.14 -5.93 -15.39
CA ALA A 165 17.04 -7.05 -15.67
C ALA A 165 17.07 -8.08 -14.53
N GLY A 166 17.17 -7.63 -13.28
CA GLY A 166 17.18 -8.53 -12.11
C GLY A 166 15.86 -9.28 -11.92
N LEU A 167 14.71 -8.68 -12.21
CA LEU A 167 13.41 -9.37 -12.18
C LEU A 167 13.29 -10.41 -13.29
N ALA A 168 13.87 -10.15 -14.46
CA ALA A 168 13.95 -11.14 -15.54
C ALA A 168 14.85 -12.33 -15.15
N GLU A 169 15.96 -12.09 -14.46
CA GLU A 169 16.80 -13.15 -13.88
C GLU A 169 16.04 -13.99 -12.85
N VAL A 170 15.29 -13.35 -11.94
CA VAL A 170 14.45 -14.06 -10.96
C VAL A 170 13.43 -14.98 -11.67
N GLU A 171 12.74 -14.49 -12.70
CA GLU A 171 11.79 -15.32 -13.46
C GLU A 171 12.50 -16.44 -14.22
N ALA A 172 13.68 -16.20 -14.78
CA ALA A 172 14.46 -17.23 -15.47
C ALA A 172 14.93 -18.35 -14.52
N ASP A 173 15.37 -17.99 -13.31
CA ASP A 173 15.89 -18.95 -12.33
C ASP A 173 14.79 -19.75 -11.63
N THR A 174 13.64 -19.13 -11.39
CA THR A 174 12.57 -19.71 -10.56
C THR A 174 11.35 -20.17 -11.36
N GLY A 175 11.21 -19.72 -12.60
CA GLY A 175 9.96 -19.85 -13.36
C GLY A 175 8.80 -19.01 -12.82
N ARG A 176 9.04 -18.16 -11.81
CA ARG A 176 8.01 -17.35 -11.14
C ARG A 176 8.15 -15.89 -11.54
N ARG A 177 7.07 -15.32 -12.05
CA ARG A 177 7.01 -13.90 -12.42
C ARG A 177 6.73 -13.04 -11.20
N ILE A 178 7.60 -12.06 -10.94
CA ILE A 178 7.40 -11.03 -9.92
C ILE A 178 7.33 -9.66 -10.60
N ARG A 179 6.37 -8.84 -10.18
CA ARG A 179 6.20 -7.46 -10.62
C ARG A 179 6.48 -6.49 -9.48
N VAL A 180 6.96 -5.30 -9.80
CA VAL A 180 7.21 -4.24 -8.81
C VAL A 180 6.30 -3.04 -9.09
N GLY A 181 5.56 -2.63 -8.07
CA GLY A 181 4.71 -1.45 -8.09
C GLY A 181 5.35 -0.31 -7.32
N PHE A 182 5.66 0.79 -8.00
CA PHE A 182 6.07 2.04 -7.36
C PHE A 182 4.84 2.75 -6.83
N GLU A 183 4.88 3.21 -5.58
CA GLU A 183 3.73 3.78 -4.89
C GLU A 183 3.74 5.32 -4.96
N PRO A 184 2.95 6.00 -5.81
CA PRO A 184 2.85 7.45 -5.75
C PRO A 184 2.40 7.90 -4.37
N GLU A 185 3.10 8.88 -3.78
CA GLU A 185 2.87 9.28 -2.40
C GLU A 185 2.96 10.80 -2.21
N PRO A 186 2.06 11.41 -1.43
CA PRO A 186 2.13 12.82 -1.08
C PRO A 186 3.50 13.22 -0.51
N GLY A 187 4.11 14.23 -1.13
CA GLY A 187 5.39 14.81 -0.74
C GLY A 187 6.63 14.18 -1.40
N CYS A 188 6.47 13.10 -2.15
CA CYS A 188 7.54 12.47 -2.92
C CYS A 188 7.75 13.09 -4.30
N VAL A 189 8.77 12.62 -5.02
CA VAL A 189 9.02 13.01 -6.43
C VAL A 189 7.84 12.65 -7.35
N VAL A 190 7.20 11.52 -7.04
CA VAL A 190 5.99 11.04 -7.72
C VAL A 190 4.88 11.01 -6.68
N GLU A 191 3.99 12.01 -6.73
CA GLU A 191 2.86 12.12 -5.80
C GLU A 191 1.52 11.80 -6.47
N THR A 192 1.42 11.96 -7.78
CA THR A 192 0.18 11.83 -8.56
C THR A 192 0.34 10.84 -9.70
N THR A 193 -0.76 10.31 -10.20
CA THR A 193 -0.73 9.43 -11.39
C THR A 193 -0.19 10.13 -12.64
N ALA A 194 -0.37 11.45 -12.76
CA ALA A 194 0.23 12.24 -13.85
C ALA A 194 1.76 12.31 -13.76
N GLN A 195 2.30 12.49 -12.54
CA GLN A 195 3.74 12.39 -12.31
C GLN A 195 4.22 10.95 -12.51
N ALA A 196 3.45 9.94 -12.11
CA ALA A 196 3.81 8.53 -12.30
C ALA A 196 4.00 8.21 -13.79
N VAL A 197 3.04 8.58 -14.64
CA VAL A 197 3.17 8.41 -16.11
C VAL A 197 4.39 9.14 -16.66
N ARG A 198 4.69 10.36 -16.18
CA ARG A 198 5.84 11.15 -16.65
C ARG A 198 7.19 10.56 -16.23
N GLU A 199 7.31 10.23 -14.95
CA GLU A 199 8.57 9.79 -14.33
C GLU A 199 8.82 8.29 -14.55
N LEU A 200 7.81 7.45 -14.69
CA LEU A 200 7.96 6.01 -14.92
C LEU A 200 7.78 5.60 -16.39
N ARG A 201 7.75 6.58 -17.31
CA ARG A 201 7.68 6.31 -18.75
C ARG A 201 8.85 5.44 -19.22
N GLY A 202 8.57 4.55 -20.17
CA GLY A 202 9.57 3.72 -20.84
C GLY A 202 10.11 2.56 -20.01
N LEU A 203 9.57 2.32 -18.82
CA LEU A 203 9.81 1.10 -18.05
C LEU A 203 9.13 -0.10 -18.73
N ASP A 204 9.60 -1.31 -18.43
CA ASP A 204 8.98 -2.56 -18.89
C ASP A 204 7.64 -2.79 -18.17
N PRO A 205 6.48 -2.63 -18.85
CA PRO A 205 5.18 -2.75 -18.21
C PRO A 205 4.83 -4.19 -17.80
N GLU A 206 5.52 -5.20 -18.33
CA GLU A 206 5.30 -6.59 -17.89
C GLU A 206 5.80 -6.82 -16.46
N ARG A 207 6.80 -6.04 -16.02
CA ARG A 207 7.49 -6.19 -14.74
C ARG A 207 7.27 -5.03 -13.79
N LEU A 208 7.15 -3.82 -14.31
CA LEU A 208 7.10 -2.60 -13.52
C LEU A 208 5.77 -1.87 -13.75
N GLY A 209 5.28 -1.22 -12.70
CA GLY A 209 4.05 -0.44 -12.77
C GLY A 209 3.82 0.32 -11.47
N VAL A 210 2.55 0.55 -11.13
CA VAL A 210 2.17 1.32 -9.94
C VAL A 210 1.61 0.41 -8.86
N CYS A 211 2.07 0.60 -7.63
CA CYS A 211 1.29 0.22 -6.45
C CYS A 211 0.35 1.39 -6.17
N LEU A 212 -0.93 1.23 -6.48
CA LEU A 212 -1.89 2.32 -6.31
C LEU A 212 -2.37 2.29 -4.87
N ASP A 213 -2.03 3.31 -4.08
CA ASP A 213 -2.65 3.51 -2.77
C ASP A 213 -3.87 4.43 -2.91
N ALA A 214 -5.03 3.94 -2.46
CA ALA A 214 -6.30 4.67 -2.59
C ALA A 214 -6.39 5.87 -1.64
N CYS A 215 -5.75 5.81 -0.47
CA CYS A 215 -5.60 6.95 0.45
C CYS A 215 -4.76 8.06 -0.19
N HIS A 216 -3.62 7.75 -0.80
CA HIS A 216 -2.76 8.71 -1.50
C HIS A 216 -3.49 9.39 -2.67
N LEU A 217 -4.21 8.59 -3.47
CA LEU A 217 -5.04 9.08 -4.55
C LEU A 217 -6.11 10.07 -4.03
N ALA A 218 -6.73 9.74 -2.90
CA ALA A 218 -7.70 10.60 -2.25
C ALA A 218 -7.08 11.88 -1.70
N VAL A 219 -5.96 11.79 -1.00
CA VAL A 219 -5.22 12.94 -0.46
C VAL A 219 -4.83 13.91 -1.57
N GLN A 220 -4.43 13.40 -2.74
CA GLN A 220 -4.08 14.23 -3.90
C GLN A 220 -5.29 14.72 -4.71
N PHE A 221 -6.51 14.47 -4.24
CA PHE A 221 -7.77 14.86 -4.88
C PHE A 221 -7.88 14.37 -6.34
N GLU A 222 -7.29 13.22 -6.65
CA GLU A 222 -7.41 12.64 -7.99
C GLU A 222 -8.75 11.91 -8.13
N GLU A 223 -9.50 12.20 -9.20
CA GLU A 223 -10.72 11.47 -9.55
C GLU A 223 -10.36 10.04 -9.98
N PRO A 224 -10.89 8.99 -9.32
CA PRO A 224 -10.49 7.60 -9.57
C PRO A 224 -10.52 7.17 -11.03
N GLY A 225 -11.60 7.44 -11.75
CA GLY A 225 -11.75 7.04 -13.15
C GLY A 225 -10.73 7.73 -14.06
N ALA A 226 -10.49 9.02 -13.87
CA ALA A 226 -9.50 9.77 -14.63
C ALA A 226 -8.07 9.34 -14.31
N ALA A 227 -7.77 9.03 -13.04
CA ALA A 227 -6.48 8.52 -12.62
C ALA A 227 -6.17 7.15 -13.24
N LEU A 228 -7.12 6.20 -13.15
CA LEU A 228 -6.97 4.87 -13.74
C LEU A 228 -6.84 4.93 -15.27
N ARG A 229 -7.67 5.72 -15.95
CA ARG A 229 -7.52 5.95 -17.40
C ARG A 229 -6.17 6.54 -17.76
N ARG A 230 -5.67 7.52 -16.98
CA ARG A 230 -4.36 8.14 -17.21
C ARG A 230 -3.23 7.13 -17.10
N LEU A 231 -3.26 6.25 -16.10
CA LEU A 231 -2.28 5.18 -15.94
C LEU A 231 -2.33 4.21 -17.14
N ALA A 232 -3.53 3.77 -17.54
CA ALA A 232 -3.73 2.89 -18.68
C ALA A 232 -3.25 3.50 -20.00
N ASP A 233 -3.66 4.74 -20.31
CA ASP A 233 -3.25 5.48 -21.51
C ASP A 233 -1.73 5.74 -21.54
N GLY A 234 -1.12 5.87 -20.36
CA GLY A 234 0.33 5.99 -20.18
C GLY A 234 1.09 4.67 -20.31
N GLY A 235 0.40 3.55 -20.49
CA GLY A 235 1.00 2.21 -20.53
C GLY A 235 1.60 1.78 -19.19
N LEU A 236 1.10 2.32 -18.07
CA LEU A 236 1.62 2.07 -16.74
C LEU A 236 0.60 1.25 -15.93
N PRO A 237 0.77 -0.08 -15.85
CA PRO A 237 -0.22 -0.96 -15.23
C PRO A 237 -0.28 -0.80 -13.71
N VAL A 238 -1.45 -1.00 -13.13
CA VAL A 238 -1.61 -1.15 -11.68
C VAL A 238 -1.20 -2.56 -11.29
N VAL A 239 -0.04 -2.67 -10.64
CA VAL A 239 0.55 -3.96 -10.22
C VAL A 239 -0.11 -4.47 -8.94
N LYS A 240 -0.51 -3.56 -8.07
CA LYS A 240 -1.09 -3.83 -6.75
C LYS A 240 -1.98 -2.64 -6.35
N LEU A 241 -3.08 -2.91 -5.68
CA LEU A 241 -3.88 -1.91 -4.97
C LEU A 241 -3.63 -2.03 -3.46
N GLN A 242 -3.23 -0.94 -2.82
CA GLN A 242 -3.41 -0.76 -1.38
C GLN A 242 -4.81 -0.16 -1.15
N ALA A 243 -5.70 -1.00 -0.62
CA ALA A 243 -7.05 -0.62 -0.25
C ALA A 243 -7.02 0.08 1.11
N SER A 244 -6.89 1.39 1.07
CA SER A 244 -6.73 2.29 2.21
C SER A 244 -7.67 3.49 2.08
N CYS A 245 -7.90 4.22 3.17
CA CYS A 245 -8.75 5.42 3.20
C CYS A 245 -8.05 6.55 3.94
N ALA A 246 -8.10 7.76 3.39
CA ALA A 246 -7.76 9.00 4.09
C ALA A 246 -8.89 9.46 5.03
N VAL A 247 -8.54 10.30 6.00
CA VAL A 247 -9.49 11.09 6.80
C VAL A 247 -9.79 12.41 6.10
N GLU A 248 -11.05 12.83 6.08
CA GLU A 248 -11.51 14.09 5.50
C GLU A 248 -12.21 14.97 6.54
N ALA A 249 -11.82 16.24 6.59
CA ALA A 249 -12.57 17.32 7.25
C ALA A 249 -13.27 18.16 6.16
N ALA A 250 -14.60 18.03 6.05
CA ALA A 250 -15.38 18.72 5.01
C ALA A 250 -15.37 20.25 5.16
N ASP A 251 -15.36 20.72 6.41
CA ASP A 251 -15.20 22.12 6.80
C ASP A 251 -14.06 22.23 7.84
N PRO A 252 -12.81 22.44 7.42
CA PRO A 252 -11.68 22.55 8.34
C PRO A 252 -11.69 23.85 9.17
N ALA A 253 -12.58 24.81 8.86
CA ALA A 253 -12.77 26.01 9.69
C ALA A 253 -13.68 25.75 10.90
N ASP A 254 -14.45 24.66 10.91
CA ASP A 254 -15.25 24.24 12.06
C ASP A 254 -14.33 23.92 13.27
N PRO A 255 -14.50 24.60 14.42
CA PRO A 255 -13.75 24.28 15.63
C PRO A 255 -13.83 22.81 16.06
N ALA A 256 -14.95 22.12 15.81
CA ALA A 256 -15.09 20.71 16.13
C ALA A 256 -14.24 19.83 15.20
N ALA A 257 -14.24 20.11 13.89
CA ALA A 257 -13.37 19.43 12.93
C ALA A 257 -11.90 19.67 13.27
N HIS A 258 -11.53 20.91 13.57
CA HIS A 258 -10.16 21.29 13.93
C HIS A 258 -9.70 20.62 15.24
N ALA A 259 -10.58 20.47 16.22
CA ALA A 259 -10.29 19.74 17.46
C ALA A 259 -10.10 18.24 17.20
N ALA A 260 -10.94 17.65 16.35
CA ALA A 260 -10.85 16.23 15.99
C ALA A 260 -9.56 15.92 15.22
N LEU A 261 -9.21 16.74 14.23
CA LEU A 261 -7.93 16.64 13.50
C LEU A 261 -6.73 16.71 14.44
N ARG A 262 -6.76 17.59 15.45
CA ARG A 262 -5.65 17.72 16.41
C ARG A 262 -5.39 16.44 17.20
N ARG A 263 -6.38 15.56 17.40
CA ARG A 263 -6.17 14.26 18.05
C ARG A 263 -5.49 13.22 17.16
N LEU A 264 -5.52 13.43 15.84
CA LEU A 264 -4.81 12.59 14.87
C LEU A 264 -3.35 13.04 14.69
N ALA A 265 -2.98 14.21 15.22
CA ALA A 265 -1.61 14.71 15.14
C ALA A 265 -0.72 13.97 16.15
N GLU A 266 0.17 13.14 15.62
CA GLU A 266 1.04 12.26 16.41
C GLU A 266 2.49 12.27 15.86
N PRO A 267 3.50 11.90 16.67
CA PRO A 267 4.91 12.11 16.34
C PRO A 267 5.54 11.04 15.43
N ARG A 268 4.91 9.89 15.20
CA ARG A 268 5.49 8.76 14.47
C ARG A 268 5.50 8.99 12.96
N PHE A 269 4.33 9.13 12.36
CA PHE A 269 4.12 9.19 10.92
C PHE A 269 3.96 10.61 10.41
N LEU A 270 4.27 10.84 9.13
CA LEU A 270 3.83 12.07 8.48
C LEU A 270 2.35 11.95 8.14
N HIS A 271 1.59 12.99 8.42
CA HIS A 271 0.20 13.10 8.02
C HIS A 271 0.06 14.18 6.96
N GLN A 272 0.63 13.93 5.77
CA GLN A 272 0.57 14.85 4.65
C GLN A 272 -0.88 15.29 4.44
N THR A 273 -1.11 16.59 4.56
CA THR A 273 -2.47 17.15 4.51
C THR A 273 -2.59 18.01 3.26
N ARG A 274 -3.70 17.82 2.54
CA ARG A 274 -3.99 18.52 1.29
C ARG A 274 -5.36 19.18 1.35
N THR A 275 -5.51 20.26 0.60
CA THR A 275 -6.81 20.87 0.29
C THR A 275 -6.89 21.17 -1.20
N ALA A 276 -8.10 21.22 -1.73
CA ALA A 276 -8.35 21.48 -3.14
C ALA A 276 -9.51 22.48 -3.32
N THR A 277 -9.41 23.33 -4.34
CA THR A 277 -10.54 24.18 -4.74
C THR A 277 -11.72 23.31 -5.21
N ARG A 278 -12.96 23.74 -4.94
CA ARG A 278 -14.19 23.06 -5.40
C ARG A 278 -14.50 23.30 -6.90
N GLN A 279 -13.48 23.31 -7.75
CA GLN A 279 -13.59 23.58 -9.19
C GLN A 279 -13.40 22.29 -10.01
N GLU A 280 -13.80 22.31 -11.29
CA GLU A 280 -13.63 21.16 -12.20
C GLU A 280 -12.15 20.74 -12.38
N ALA A 281 -11.22 21.70 -12.28
CA ALA A 281 -9.78 21.46 -12.21
C ALA A 281 -9.26 21.94 -10.85
N PRO A 282 -9.17 21.06 -9.83
CA PRO A 282 -8.79 21.46 -8.49
C PRO A 282 -7.34 21.95 -8.42
N ASP A 283 -7.13 23.12 -7.82
CA ASP A 283 -5.79 23.57 -7.37
C ASP A 283 -5.50 22.90 -6.02
N VAL A 284 -4.63 21.89 -6.03
CA VAL A 284 -4.26 21.11 -4.84
C VAL A 284 -3.09 21.78 -4.13
N ARG A 285 -3.31 22.12 -2.85
CA ARG A 285 -2.31 22.71 -1.96
C ARG A 285 -2.05 21.78 -0.78
N GLY A 286 -0.85 21.85 -0.21
CA GLY A 286 -0.47 20.90 0.82
C GLY A 286 0.65 21.34 1.75
N VAL A 287 0.66 20.71 2.91
CA VAL A 287 1.77 20.67 3.87
C VAL A 287 2.19 19.23 4.12
N ASP A 288 3.42 19.02 4.57
CA ASP A 288 3.97 17.66 4.72
C ASP A 288 3.50 16.95 5.98
N ASP A 289 2.91 17.67 6.94
CA ASP A 289 2.43 17.08 8.19
C ASP A 289 1.18 17.80 8.70
N LEU A 290 0.36 17.10 9.48
CA LEU A 290 -0.89 17.64 10.01
C LEU A 290 -0.69 18.79 11.01
N PRO A 291 0.31 18.77 11.92
CA PRO A 291 0.61 19.93 12.76
C PRO A 291 0.84 21.22 11.96
N ASP A 292 1.55 21.15 10.84
CA ASP A 292 1.79 22.33 9.98
C ASP A 292 0.48 22.89 9.41
N ALA A 293 -0.50 22.04 9.09
CA ALA A 293 -1.81 22.47 8.63
C ALA A 293 -2.58 23.16 9.76
N LEU A 294 -2.60 22.54 10.95
CA LEU A 294 -3.27 23.03 12.15
C LEU A 294 -2.68 24.36 12.66
N ASP A 295 -1.41 24.62 12.38
CA ASP A 295 -0.71 25.86 12.75
C ASP A 295 -0.83 26.96 11.68
N GLY A 296 -1.73 26.78 10.69
CA GLY A 296 -2.07 27.78 9.69
C GLY A 296 -1.28 27.68 8.38
N GLY A 297 -0.52 26.61 8.18
CA GLY A 297 0.19 26.34 6.92
C GLY A 297 -0.73 25.93 5.77
N LEU A 298 -1.99 25.59 6.05
CA LEU A 298 -2.97 25.23 5.04
C LEU A 298 -4.23 26.12 5.16
N PRO A 299 -4.78 26.66 4.05
CA PRO A 299 -6.02 27.46 4.11
C PRO A 299 -7.24 26.62 4.50
N THR A 300 -8.12 27.17 5.33
CA THR A 300 -9.37 26.51 5.76
C THR A 300 -10.60 26.94 4.94
N ASP A 301 -10.47 27.95 4.09
CA ASP A 301 -11.56 28.55 3.29
C ASP A 301 -11.58 28.09 1.82
N THR A 302 -10.64 27.23 1.42
CA THR A 302 -10.47 26.77 0.02
C THR A 302 -11.36 25.58 -0.32
N GLY A 303 -11.50 24.64 0.61
CA GLY A 303 -12.17 23.36 0.41
C GLY A 303 -11.93 22.42 1.59
N PRO A 304 -12.32 21.13 1.46
CA PRO A 304 -12.07 20.16 2.51
C PRO A 304 -10.56 19.94 2.71
N TRP A 305 -10.17 19.47 3.90
CA TRP A 305 -8.85 18.92 4.13
C TRP A 305 -8.92 17.39 4.04
N ARG A 306 -7.98 16.79 3.30
CA ARG A 306 -7.74 15.35 3.33
C ARG A 306 -6.37 15.09 3.93
N VAL A 307 -6.35 14.25 4.95
CA VAL A 307 -5.17 13.92 5.74
C VAL A 307 -4.75 12.49 5.40
N HIS A 308 -3.48 12.32 5.05
CA HIS A 308 -2.88 10.99 4.93
C HIS A 308 -2.85 10.33 6.31
N PHE A 309 -3.88 9.53 6.56
CA PHE A 309 -4.06 8.74 7.76
C PHE A 309 -4.93 7.57 7.34
N HIS A 310 -4.40 6.34 7.38
CA HIS A 310 -5.14 5.16 6.93
C HIS A 310 -6.28 4.85 7.90
N ALA A 311 -7.46 5.42 7.66
CA ALA A 311 -8.64 5.20 8.47
C ALA A 311 -9.21 3.79 8.21
N PRO A 312 -9.77 3.12 9.23
CA PRO A 312 -10.40 1.83 9.04
C PRO A 312 -11.46 1.84 7.93
N LEU A 313 -11.43 0.87 7.02
CA LEU A 313 -12.29 0.87 5.83
C LEU A 313 -13.80 0.79 6.14
N HIS A 314 -14.14 0.16 7.26
CA HIS A 314 -15.51 -0.22 7.62
C HIS A 314 -16.16 0.72 8.64
N ALA A 315 -15.45 1.73 9.13
CA ALA A 315 -15.92 2.61 10.20
C ALA A 315 -15.64 4.08 9.89
N ASP A 316 -16.56 4.95 10.29
CA ASP A 316 -16.34 6.39 10.25
C ASP A 316 -15.50 6.85 11.45
N PRO A 317 -14.63 7.86 11.28
CA PRO A 317 -13.93 8.50 12.38
C PRO A 317 -14.92 9.32 13.23
N GLU A 318 -14.42 9.87 14.34
CA GLU A 318 -15.24 10.73 15.20
C GLU A 318 -15.78 11.93 14.41
N PRO A 319 -17.11 12.19 14.44
CA PRO A 319 -17.69 13.35 13.78
C PRO A 319 -17.05 14.67 14.26
N PRO A 320 -16.93 15.68 13.39
CA PRO A 320 -17.48 15.76 12.03
C PRO A 320 -16.55 15.22 10.93
N LEU A 321 -15.49 14.49 11.29
CA LEU A 321 -14.60 13.87 10.31
C LEU A 321 -15.32 12.76 9.54
N ARG A 322 -14.85 12.49 8.32
CA ARG A 322 -15.33 11.41 7.44
C ARG A 322 -14.15 10.62 6.89
N THR A 323 -14.43 9.48 6.26
CA THR A 323 -13.43 8.74 5.47
C THR A 323 -13.61 8.97 3.99
N THR A 324 -12.61 8.56 3.22
CA THR A 324 -12.65 8.50 1.75
C THR A 324 -13.06 7.11 1.23
N ALA A 325 -13.79 6.31 2.02
CA ALA A 325 -14.22 4.95 1.66
C ALA A 325 -15.10 4.89 0.39
N ASP A 326 -15.87 5.94 0.11
CA ASP A 326 -16.62 6.07 -1.14
C ASP A 326 -15.67 6.15 -2.35
N GLN A 327 -14.52 6.82 -2.20
CA GLN A 327 -13.50 6.90 -3.25
C GLN A 327 -12.82 5.54 -3.46
N LEU A 328 -12.50 4.81 -2.38
CA LEU A 328 -11.99 3.44 -2.49
C LEU A 328 -12.97 2.52 -3.24
N THR A 329 -14.26 2.65 -2.97
CA THR A 329 -15.30 1.89 -3.70
C THR A 329 -15.27 2.18 -5.21
N GLN A 330 -15.04 3.44 -5.60
CA GLN A 330 -14.88 3.82 -7.02
C GLN A 330 -13.58 3.27 -7.63
N VAL A 331 -12.48 3.26 -6.89
CA VAL A 331 -11.21 2.65 -7.34
C VAL A 331 -11.38 1.16 -7.58
N LEU A 332 -12.00 0.44 -6.63
CA LEU A 332 -12.30 -1.00 -6.78
C LEU A 332 -13.19 -1.25 -8.01
N ALA A 333 -14.26 -0.47 -8.18
CA ALA A 333 -15.13 -0.58 -9.35
C ALA A 333 -14.39 -0.30 -10.68
N GLY A 334 -13.47 0.67 -10.68
CA GLY A 334 -12.66 1.00 -11.85
C GLY A 334 -11.66 -0.08 -12.23
N LEU A 335 -11.11 -0.82 -11.25
CA LEU A 335 -10.13 -1.89 -11.47
C LEU A 335 -10.76 -3.27 -11.71
N LEU A 336 -11.93 -3.54 -11.13
CA LEU A 336 -12.52 -4.88 -11.04
C LEU A 336 -13.97 -4.97 -11.54
N GLY A 337 -14.60 -3.84 -11.89
CA GLY A 337 -15.98 -3.81 -12.39
C GLY A 337 -16.09 -3.81 -13.92
N GLY A 338 -14.96 -3.88 -14.63
CA GLY A 338 -14.88 -3.81 -16.09
C GLY A 338 -15.04 -5.16 -16.79
N ALA A 339 -14.67 -5.20 -18.07
CA ALA A 339 -14.63 -6.44 -18.84
C ALA A 339 -13.42 -7.33 -18.49
N SER A 340 -12.39 -6.74 -17.90
CA SER A 340 -11.17 -7.39 -17.41
C SER A 340 -10.88 -6.95 -15.98
N ALA A 341 -10.19 -7.81 -15.22
CA ALA A 341 -9.56 -7.39 -13.98
C ALA A 341 -8.24 -6.67 -14.28
N ASP A 342 -8.21 -5.36 -14.06
CA ASP A 342 -7.04 -4.51 -14.35
C ASP A 342 -6.01 -4.50 -13.19
N CYS A 343 -6.34 -5.17 -12.09
CA CYS A 343 -5.44 -5.50 -10.99
C CYS A 343 -5.89 -6.83 -10.35
N ASP A 344 -4.94 -7.69 -9.96
CA ASP A 344 -5.22 -8.99 -9.34
C ASP A 344 -4.76 -9.08 -7.89
N HIS A 345 -4.00 -8.13 -7.37
CA HIS A 345 -3.53 -8.11 -5.99
C HIS A 345 -4.09 -6.91 -5.20
N ILE A 346 -5.05 -7.20 -4.32
CA ILE A 346 -5.71 -6.22 -3.46
C ILE A 346 -5.26 -6.46 -2.02
N GLU A 347 -4.62 -5.47 -1.42
CA GLU A 347 -4.11 -5.53 -0.06
C GLU A 347 -4.76 -4.44 0.79
N VAL A 348 -5.57 -4.81 1.77
CA VAL A 348 -6.03 -3.87 2.81
C VAL A 348 -4.83 -3.41 3.61
N GLU A 349 -4.63 -2.10 3.68
CA GLU A 349 -3.48 -1.52 4.36
C GLU A 349 -3.95 -0.44 5.31
N THR A 350 -4.14 -0.80 6.57
CA THR A 350 -4.47 0.13 7.64
C THR A 350 -3.42 -0.05 8.73
N TYR A 351 -2.34 0.74 8.71
CA TYR A 351 -1.23 0.60 9.66
C TYR A 351 -1.32 1.55 10.86
N THR A 352 -2.20 2.54 10.81
CA THR A 352 -2.33 3.60 11.83
C THR A 352 -3.25 3.22 13.00
N TRP A 353 -3.70 1.96 13.10
CA TRP A 353 -4.54 1.49 14.21
C TRP A 353 -3.99 1.85 15.59
N SER A 354 -2.67 1.71 15.78
CA SER A 354 -2.00 1.99 17.06
C SER A 354 -1.94 3.47 17.43
N VAL A 355 -2.17 4.37 16.47
CA VAL A 355 -2.13 5.83 16.65
C VAL A 355 -3.48 6.49 16.45
N LEU A 356 -4.57 5.70 16.37
CA LEU A 356 -5.92 6.23 16.49
C LEU A 356 -6.10 6.88 17.86
N PRO A 357 -6.96 7.91 17.99
CA PRO A 357 -7.27 8.51 19.29
C PRO A 357 -7.81 7.49 20.29
N GLU A 358 -8.56 6.50 19.80
CA GLU A 358 -9.08 5.36 20.56
C GLU A 358 -8.73 4.06 19.81
N PRO A 359 -7.52 3.50 20.03
CA PRO A 359 -7.13 2.24 19.38
C PRO A 359 -8.04 1.09 19.81
N PRO A 360 -8.39 0.16 18.91
CA PRO A 360 -9.23 -0.97 19.26
C PRO A 360 -8.50 -1.91 20.23
N THR A 361 -9.24 -2.45 21.20
CA THR A 361 -8.73 -3.51 22.08
C THR A 361 -8.60 -4.85 21.36
N ASP A 362 -9.40 -5.07 20.31
CA ASP A 362 -9.37 -6.27 19.46
C ASP A 362 -8.96 -5.91 18.02
N LEU A 363 -7.66 -5.68 17.82
CA LEU A 363 -7.09 -5.38 16.51
C LEU A 363 -7.43 -6.44 15.43
N PRO A 364 -7.26 -7.76 15.66
CA PRO A 364 -7.61 -8.72 14.62
C PRO A 364 -9.13 -8.75 14.32
N GLY A 365 -9.99 -8.21 15.18
CA GLY A 365 -11.43 -8.07 14.92
C GLY A 365 -11.68 -6.93 13.95
N GLY A 366 -11.00 -5.80 14.16
CA GLY A 366 -10.99 -4.67 13.23
C GLY A 366 -10.48 -5.04 11.84
N ILE A 367 -9.34 -5.74 11.75
CA ILE A 367 -8.78 -6.21 10.47
C ILE A 367 -9.74 -7.17 9.75
N ALA A 368 -10.35 -8.11 10.48
CA ALA A 368 -11.35 -9.01 9.89
C ALA A 368 -12.57 -8.24 9.34
N ALA A 369 -13.02 -7.18 10.03
CA ALA A 369 -14.11 -6.33 9.55
C ALA A 369 -13.73 -5.53 8.29
N GLU A 370 -12.48 -5.05 8.16
CA GLU A 370 -12.00 -4.41 6.93
C GLU A 370 -11.96 -5.37 5.74
N LEU A 371 -11.48 -6.59 5.96
CA LEU A 371 -11.44 -7.62 4.93
C LEU A 371 -12.85 -8.08 4.52
N ALA A 372 -13.78 -8.19 5.47
CA ALA A 372 -15.17 -8.48 5.18
C ALA A 372 -15.81 -7.34 4.36
N TRP A 373 -15.54 -6.08 4.73
CA TRP A 373 -15.99 -4.91 3.97
C TRP A 373 -15.46 -4.95 2.53
N ALA A 374 -14.16 -5.22 2.34
CA ALA A 374 -13.56 -5.30 1.00
C ALA A 374 -14.14 -6.47 0.19
N ARG A 375 -14.32 -7.66 0.80
CA ARG A 375 -14.99 -8.81 0.20
C ARG A 375 -16.39 -8.47 -0.29
N ASP A 376 -17.19 -7.76 0.51
CA ASP A 376 -18.56 -7.40 0.15
C ASP A 376 -18.59 -6.44 -1.07
N ARG A 377 -17.58 -5.60 -1.25
CA ARG A 377 -17.44 -4.77 -2.46
C ARG A 377 -17.02 -5.58 -3.68
N LEU A 378 -16.05 -6.48 -3.54
CA LEU A 378 -15.61 -7.37 -4.63
C LEU A 378 -16.78 -8.24 -5.12
N THR A 379 -17.52 -8.87 -4.21
CA THR A 379 -18.70 -9.66 -4.55
C THR A 379 -19.81 -8.81 -5.17
N GLY A 380 -20.01 -7.58 -4.69
CA GLY A 380 -20.93 -6.60 -5.28
C GLY A 380 -20.57 -6.20 -6.73
N LEU A 381 -19.30 -6.34 -7.14
CA LEU A 381 -18.84 -6.16 -8.51
C LEU A 381 -18.98 -7.42 -9.38
N GLY A 382 -19.47 -8.52 -8.82
CA GLY A 382 -19.70 -9.78 -9.55
C GLY A 382 -18.54 -10.77 -9.49
N LEU A 383 -17.54 -10.54 -8.63
CA LEU A 383 -16.49 -11.53 -8.37
C LEU A 383 -17.03 -12.66 -7.49
N GLU A 384 -16.71 -13.90 -7.82
CA GLU A 384 -17.10 -15.07 -7.05
C GLU A 384 -15.97 -15.49 -6.10
N GLU A 385 -16.27 -15.80 -4.84
CA GLU A 385 -15.26 -16.32 -3.91
C GLU A 385 -14.74 -17.69 -4.39
N ASP A 386 -13.42 -17.83 -4.41
CA ASP A 386 -12.75 -19.08 -4.73
C ASP A 386 -12.23 -19.73 -3.45
N HIS A 387 -12.86 -20.84 -3.06
CA HIS A 387 -12.53 -21.59 -1.85
C HIS A 387 -11.47 -22.69 -2.08
N LYS A 388 -10.80 -22.69 -3.24
CA LYS A 388 -9.76 -23.68 -3.58
C LYS A 388 -8.41 -23.43 -2.91
#